data_AF-A0A6J8CQR4-F1
#
_entry.id   AF-A0A6J8CQR4-F1
#
_cell.length_a   1.000
_cell.length_b   1.000
_cell.length_c   1.000
_cell.angle_alpha   90.00
_cell.angle_beta   90.00
_cell.angle_gamma   90.00
#
_symmetry.space_group_name_H-M   'P 1'
#
loop_
_entity.id
_entity.type
_entity.pdbx_description
1 polymer ?
#
loop_
_entity_poly.entity_id
_entity_poly.type
_entity_poly.pdbx_seq_one_letter_code
_entity_poly.pdbx_strand_id
1 'polypeptide(L)'
;MEEPTDCGMNVAEIDFLDVDMVDDVDDLTLSQVCQNVENEYFAFEGLQNLTLTQTLQNYQQDSSKDLETDSYGEFVVDSELGQNKRFGAPVSSEDLSLMIKQTENQNTKNNTTWAFNFFEKWRLSREGVVPELLNMISEDMDFWLQRFIVEARRKDGVEYPPKSLYLITCGLLRYLRDADVNDKKFLDEQNLNFCKFRKVLDARMKMLIEKGIGCEIKQAEPITQE
;
A
#
# COMPACT_ATOMS: atom_id res chain seq x y z
N MET A 1 -31.78 37.30 15.53
CA MET A 1 -30.34 36.95 15.47
C MET A 1 -30.34 35.44 15.50
N GLU A 2 -30.49 34.83 14.33
CA GLU A 2 -30.54 33.37 14.19
C GLU A 2 -29.10 32.89 14.02
N GLU A 3 -28.64 32.07 14.96
CA GLU A 3 -27.34 31.42 14.86
C GLU A 3 -27.41 30.30 13.80
N PRO A 4 -26.36 30.11 13.00
CA PRO A 4 -26.34 29.07 11.99
C PRO A 4 -26.08 27.72 12.67
N THR A 5 -26.97 26.76 12.43
CA THR A 5 -26.74 25.36 12.77
C THR A 5 -25.58 24.82 11.92
N ASP A 6 -24.44 24.62 12.56
CA ASP A 6 -23.28 23.91 12.05
C ASP A 6 -23.67 22.44 11.79
N CYS A 7 -23.96 22.13 10.52
CA CYS A 7 -24.10 20.75 10.05
C CYS A 7 -22.71 20.18 9.82
N GLY A 8 -21.96 19.99 10.91
CA GLY A 8 -20.69 19.27 10.88
C GLY A 8 -20.97 17.81 10.57
N MET A 9 -20.82 17.42 9.30
CA MET A 9 -20.81 16.00 8.93
C MET A 9 -19.68 15.31 9.69
N ASN A 10 -20.03 14.40 10.59
CA ASN A 10 -19.06 13.60 11.32
C ASN A 10 -18.42 12.58 10.36
N VAL A 11 -17.23 12.91 9.86
CA VAL A 11 -16.46 12.08 8.90
C VAL A 11 -16.18 10.67 9.48
N ALA A 12 -16.20 10.50 10.79
CA ALA A 12 -16.03 9.19 11.45
C ALA A 12 -17.26 8.28 11.37
N GLU A 13 -18.39 8.79 10.86
CA GLU A 13 -19.61 8.03 10.61
C GLU A 13 -19.83 7.70 9.14
N ILE A 14 -19.01 8.19 8.21
CA ILE A 14 -19.15 7.83 6.80
C ILE A 14 -18.58 6.42 6.63
N ASP A 15 -19.45 5.48 6.24
CA ASP A 15 -18.98 4.18 5.75
C ASP A 15 -18.42 4.39 4.35
N PHE A 16 -17.11 4.61 4.27
CA PHE A 16 -16.38 4.89 3.03
C PHE A 16 -16.48 3.74 2.01
N LEU A 17 -17.02 2.58 2.40
CA LEU A 17 -17.26 1.44 1.53
C LEU A 17 -18.74 1.28 1.12
N ASP A 18 -19.66 2.05 1.71
CA ASP A 18 -21.12 1.99 1.47
C ASP A 18 -21.61 3.05 0.47
N VAL A 19 -20.70 3.78 -0.14
CA VAL A 19 -21.04 4.72 -1.19
C VAL A 19 -21.07 3.94 -2.50
N ASP A 20 -22.27 3.68 -3.01
CA ASP A 20 -22.59 3.26 -4.39
C ASP A 20 -22.08 4.27 -5.48
N MET A 21 -21.12 5.13 -5.10
CA MET A 21 -20.44 6.14 -5.89
C MET A 21 -18.93 6.08 -5.60
N VAL A 22 -18.30 4.95 -5.94
CA VAL A 22 -16.91 5.05 -6.43
C VAL A 22 -17.01 5.47 -7.89
N ASP A 23 -17.62 6.63 -8.12
CA ASP A 23 -17.66 7.29 -9.42
C ASP A 23 -16.26 7.86 -9.64
N ASP A 24 -15.60 7.36 -10.68
CA ASP A 24 -14.47 8.00 -11.37
C ASP A 24 -13.40 8.64 -10.49
N VAL A 25 -12.89 7.90 -9.49
CA VAL A 25 -11.55 8.20 -8.98
C VAL A 25 -10.59 7.54 -9.94
N ASP A 26 -10.00 8.37 -10.81
CA ASP A 26 -8.98 8.04 -11.81
C ASP A 26 -8.34 6.67 -11.60
N ASP A 27 -8.46 5.84 -12.64
CA ASP A 27 -7.92 4.49 -12.82
C ASP A 27 -6.37 4.48 -12.88
N LEU A 28 -5.74 5.32 -12.06
CA LEU A 28 -4.33 5.38 -11.78
C LEU A 28 -4.15 4.86 -10.34
N THR A 29 -3.33 3.82 -10.18
CA THR A 29 -2.89 3.21 -8.89
C THR A 29 -3.63 2.00 -8.32
N LEU A 30 -4.49 1.31 -9.07
CA LEU A 30 -4.62 -0.17 -8.91
C LEU A 30 -3.81 -0.89 -9.99
N SER A 31 -3.88 -0.40 -11.24
CA SER A 31 -3.07 -0.90 -12.35
C SER A 31 -1.57 -0.62 -12.15
N GLN A 32 -1.15 0.57 -11.70
CA GLN A 32 0.27 0.82 -11.36
C GLN A 32 0.74 0.05 -10.12
N VAL A 33 -0.13 -0.22 -9.14
CA VAL A 33 0.28 -0.95 -7.94
C VAL A 33 0.44 -2.44 -8.25
N CYS A 34 -0.45 -3.03 -9.05
CA CYS A 34 -0.28 -4.39 -9.56
C CYS A 34 0.90 -4.48 -10.55
N GLN A 35 1.06 -3.54 -11.48
CA GLN A 35 2.21 -3.50 -12.40
C GLN A 35 3.54 -3.32 -11.68
N ASN A 36 3.61 -2.55 -10.60
CA ASN A 36 4.86 -2.39 -9.85
C ASN A 36 5.23 -3.67 -9.10
N VAL A 37 4.26 -4.40 -8.53
CA VAL A 37 4.51 -5.69 -7.86
C VAL A 37 4.88 -6.78 -8.88
N GLU A 38 4.24 -6.81 -10.05
CA GLU A 38 4.57 -7.74 -11.13
C GLU A 38 5.93 -7.42 -11.78
N ASN A 39 6.26 -6.14 -12.00
CA ASN A 39 7.55 -5.73 -12.58
C ASN A 39 8.74 -5.95 -11.64
N GLU A 40 8.57 -5.79 -10.31
CA GLU A 40 9.62 -6.13 -9.34
C GLU A 40 9.90 -7.64 -9.31
N TYR A 41 8.89 -8.48 -9.55
CA TYR A 41 9.03 -9.94 -9.64
C TYR A 41 9.78 -10.36 -10.92
N PHE A 42 9.51 -9.73 -12.08
CA PHE A 42 10.20 -10.03 -13.34
C PHE A 42 11.63 -9.45 -13.44
N ALA A 43 11.90 -8.29 -12.82
CA ALA A 43 13.24 -7.70 -12.80
C ALA A 43 14.25 -8.56 -12.01
N PHE A 44 13.78 -9.33 -11.03
CA PHE A 44 14.61 -10.18 -10.18
C PHE A 44 15.03 -11.50 -10.88
N GLU A 45 14.16 -12.11 -11.69
CA GLU A 45 14.53 -13.30 -12.50
C GLU A 45 15.53 -12.99 -13.62
N GLY A 46 15.52 -11.76 -14.15
CA GLY A 46 16.50 -11.30 -15.13
C GLY A 46 17.93 -11.17 -14.58
N LEU A 47 18.09 -11.00 -13.27
CA LEU A 47 19.38 -10.84 -12.60
C LEU A 47 20.02 -12.18 -12.18
N GLN A 48 19.23 -13.25 -12.02
CA GLN A 48 19.75 -14.57 -11.64
C GLN A 48 20.41 -15.34 -12.80
N ASN A 49 20.24 -14.89 -14.05
CA ASN A 49 20.70 -15.61 -15.24
C ASN A 49 22.04 -15.12 -15.84
N LEU A 50 22.71 -14.15 -15.21
CA LEU A 50 24.07 -13.78 -15.59
C LEU A 50 25.08 -14.64 -14.83
N THR A 51 25.73 -15.55 -15.55
CA THR A 51 26.83 -16.33 -14.96
C THR A 51 28.00 -15.39 -14.65
N LEU A 52 28.57 -15.53 -13.46
CA LEU A 52 29.69 -14.72 -12.94
C LEU A 52 30.86 -14.60 -13.94
N THR A 53 31.03 -15.61 -14.80
CA THR A 53 32.05 -15.67 -15.86
C THR A 53 31.85 -14.62 -16.95
N GLN A 54 30.60 -14.26 -17.29
CA GLN A 54 30.29 -13.24 -18.31
C GLN A 54 30.57 -11.82 -17.79
N THR A 55 30.34 -11.58 -16.50
CA THR A 55 30.62 -10.29 -15.86
C THR A 55 32.12 -10.00 -15.77
N LEU A 56 32.94 -11.04 -15.51
CA LEU A 56 34.40 -10.90 -15.43
C LEU A 56 35.07 -10.66 -16.80
N GLN A 57 34.52 -11.19 -17.89
CA GLN A 57 35.04 -10.93 -19.24
C GLN A 57 34.85 -9.48 -19.69
N ASN A 58 33.73 -8.84 -19.30
CA ASN A 58 33.48 -7.43 -19.62
C ASN A 58 34.43 -6.49 -18.85
N TYR A 59 34.79 -6.83 -17.61
CA TYR A 59 35.77 -6.05 -16.84
C TYR A 59 37.20 -6.14 -17.39
N GLN A 60 37.55 -7.25 -18.06
CA GLN A 60 38.89 -7.46 -18.60
C GLN A 60 39.12 -6.79 -19.97
N GLN A 61 38.06 -6.40 -20.69
CA GLN A 61 38.20 -5.73 -21.99
C GLN A 61 38.42 -4.22 -21.89
N ASP A 62 37.97 -3.56 -20.83
CA ASP A 62 38.08 -2.10 -20.69
C ASP A 62 39.35 -1.61 -19.96
N SER A 63 40.18 -2.51 -19.43
CA SER A 63 41.41 -2.13 -18.69
C SER A 63 42.63 -1.84 -19.57
N SER A 64 42.53 -1.84 -20.91
CA SER A 64 43.70 -1.69 -21.80
C SER A 64 43.75 -0.42 -22.65
N LYS A 65 42.95 0.60 -22.34
CA LYS A 65 43.14 1.93 -22.94
C LYS A 65 43.07 2.97 -21.83
N ASP A 66 44.05 3.86 -21.82
CA ASP A 66 44.14 5.06 -20.97
C ASP A 66 44.98 4.90 -19.70
N LEU A 67 46.25 4.51 -19.88
CA LEU A 67 47.35 4.86 -18.98
C LEU A 67 48.32 5.75 -19.77
N GLU A 68 47.93 6.99 -20.02
CA GLU A 68 48.89 8.07 -20.30
C GLU A 68 49.23 8.77 -18.98
N THR A 69 50.55 8.85 -18.74
CA THR A 69 51.18 9.33 -17.53
C THR A 69 51.31 10.84 -17.61
N ASP A 70 50.44 11.58 -16.94
CA ASP A 70 50.63 13.03 -16.78
C ASP A 70 51.19 13.37 -15.38
N SER A 71 52.30 14.09 -15.47
CA SER A 71 53.17 14.61 -14.41
C SER A 71 52.42 15.42 -13.34
N TYR A 72 52.72 15.16 -12.06
CA TYR A 72 52.24 15.91 -10.91
C TYR A 72 52.58 17.40 -10.99
N GLY A 73 51.57 18.21 -11.35
CA GLY A 73 51.55 19.65 -11.14
C GLY A 73 50.96 20.00 -9.77
N GLU A 74 51.60 20.94 -9.08
CA GLU A 74 51.30 21.46 -7.75
C GLU A 74 49.84 21.97 -7.64
N PHE A 75 49.03 21.35 -6.78
CA PHE A 75 47.62 21.70 -6.59
C PHE A 75 47.48 22.92 -5.68
N VAL A 76 47.22 24.07 -6.28
CA VAL A 76 46.74 25.26 -5.57
C VAL A 76 45.28 25.02 -5.18
N VAL A 77 45.00 24.94 -3.89
CA VAL A 77 43.63 24.83 -3.35
C VAL A 77 43.00 26.23 -3.42
N ASP A 78 42.32 26.53 -4.53
CA ASP A 78 41.42 27.68 -4.57
C ASP A 78 40.09 27.29 -3.91
N SER A 79 39.80 27.97 -2.80
CA SER A 79 38.60 27.80 -1.98
C SER A 79 37.40 28.51 -2.62
N GLU A 80 36.90 27.99 -3.73
CA GLU A 80 35.54 28.26 -4.18
C GLU A 80 34.76 26.95 -4.15
N LEU A 81 33.77 26.84 -3.25
CA LEU A 81 32.78 25.76 -3.20
C LEU A 81 31.96 25.79 -4.50
N GLY A 82 32.55 25.27 -5.56
CA GLY A 82 31.90 25.04 -6.84
C GLY A 82 30.74 24.08 -6.62
N GLN A 83 29.52 24.62 -6.63
CA GLN A 83 28.33 23.80 -6.77
C GLN A 83 28.51 22.98 -8.04
N ASN A 84 28.61 21.66 -7.88
CA ASN A 84 28.66 20.74 -9.01
C ASN A 84 27.37 20.94 -9.81
N LYS A 85 27.44 21.63 -10.97
CA LYS A 85 26.28 21.95 -11.81
C LYS A 85 25.47 20.72 -12.24
N ARG A 86 26.04 19.52 -12.12
CA ARG A 86 25.34 18.26 -12.38
C ARG A 86 24.22 18.00 -11.37
N PHE A 87 24.34 18.49 -10.13
CA PHE A 87 23.41 18.19 -9.04
C PHE A 87 22.82 19.48 -8.45
N GLY A 88 21.58 19.37 -7.98
CA GLY A 88 20.91 20.45 -7.25
C GLY A 88 21.52 20.67 -5.86
N ALA A 89 20.95 21.63 -5.12
CA ALA A 89 21.30 21.84 -3.72
C ALA A 89 20.99 20.57 -2.89
N PRO A 90 21.76 20.28 -1.84
CA PRO A 90 21.45 19.18 -0.92
C PRO A 90 20.02 19.29 -0.39
N VAL A 91 19.24 18.24 -0.58
CA VAL A 91 17.82 18.18 -0.16
C VAL A 91 17.76 17.88 1.33
N SER A 92 16.89 18.58 2.06
CA SER A 92 16.69 18.35 3.50
C SER A 92 15.86 17.09 3.76
N SER A 93 16.01 16.50 4.94
CA SER A 93 15.16 15.39 5.40
C SER A 93 13.67 15.76 5.45
N GLU A 94 13.40 17.02 5.77
CA GLU A 94 12.06 17.59 5.89
C GLU A 94 11.39 17.69 4.51
N ASP A 95 12.13 18.14 3.48
CA ASP A 95 11.63 18.20 2.11
C ASP A 95 11.33 16.80 1.56
N LEU A 96 12.21 15.83 1.83
CA LEU A 96 11.96 14.42 1.48
C LEU A 96 10.68 13.89 2.14
N SER A 97 10.52 14.17 3.43
CA SER A 97 9.33 13.75 4.19
C SER A 97 8.06 14.42 3.68
N LEU A 98 8.12 15.70 3.29
CA LEU A 98 7.00 16.45 2.73
C LEU A 98 6.59 15.88 1.37
N MET A 99 7.55 15.61 0.48
CA MET A 99 7.28 15.00 -0.81
C MET A 99 6.59 13.64 -0.67
N ILE A 100 7.04 12.81 0.28
CA ILE A 100 6.40 11.53 0.58
C ILE A 100 4.94 11.75 1.05
N LYS A 101 4.71 12.66 1.99
CA LYS A 101 3.36 12.95 2.53
C LYS A 101 2.39 13.53 1.51
N GLN A 102 2.89 14.33 0.56
CA GLN A 102 2.10 14.92 -0.53
C GLN A 102 1.74 13.91 -1.60
N THR A 103 2.54 12.84 -1.75
CA THR A 103 2.29 11.78 -2.73
C THR A 103 1.05 10.93 -2.37
N GLU A 104 0.68 10.85 -1.10
CA GLU A 104 -0.42 10.00 -0.67
C GLU A 104 -1.80 10.63 -0.96
N ASN A 105 -2.63 9.90 -1.72
CA ASN A 105 -3.98 10.30 -2.09
C ASN A 105 -4.90 10.41 -0.85
N GLN A 106 -5.73 11.45 -0.79
CA GLN A 106 -6.70 11.67 0.29
C GLN A 106 -7.65 10.49 0.50
N ASN A 107 -8.08 9.83 -0.57
CA ASN A 107 -8.91 8.62 -0.49
C ASN A 107 -8.18 7.47 0.20
N THR A 108 -6.88 7.36 -0.01
CA THR A 108 -6.03 6.37 0.65
C THR A 108 -5.95 6.64 2.15
N LYS A 109 -5.70 7.90 2.54
CA LYS A 109 -5.71 8.32 3.96
C LYS A 109 -7.04 8.04 4.64
N ASN A 110 -8.13 8.38 3.96
CA ASN A 110 -9.48 8.16 4.47
C ASN A 110 -9.77 6.66 4.64
N ASN A 111 -9.42 5.83 3.65
CA ASN A 111 -9.57 4.38 3.73
C ASN A 111 -8.74 3.77 4.87
N THR A 112 -7.47 4.17 5.02
CA THR A 112 -6.59 3.71 6.11
C THR A 112 -7.20 4.04 7.47
N THR A 113 -7.58 5.30 7.66
CA THR A 113 -8.18 5.79 8.91
C THR A 113 -9.48 5.07 9.22
N TRP A 114 -10.35 4.92 8.22
CA TRP A 114 -11.63 4.24 8.36
C TRP A 114 -11.44 2.75 8.70
N ALA A 115 -10.55 2.04 8.01
CA ALA A 115 -10.29 0.61 8.24
C ALA A 115 -9.76 0.36 9.67
N PHE A 116 -8.83 1.20 10.12
CA PHE A 116 -8.32 1.15 11.50
C PHE A 116 -9.44 1.39 12.52
N ASN A 117 -10.22 2.46 12.37
CA ASN A 117 -11.33 2.75 13.28
C ASN A 117 -12.39 1.65 13.29
N PHE A 118 -12.63 1.01 12.15
CA PHE A 118 -13.55 -0.11 12.05
C PHE A 118 -13.06 -1.33 12.83
N PHE A 119 -11.77 -1.66 12.68
CA PHE A 119 -11.13 -2.70 13.50
C PHE A 119 -11.18 -2.36 15.00
N GLU A 120 -10.87 -1.13 15.39
CA GLU A 120 -10.89 -0.71 16.80
C GLU A 120 -12.29 -0.79 17.41
N LYS A 121 -13.33 -0.41 16.67
CA LYS A 121 -14.73 -0.60 17.11
C LYS A 121 -15.06 -2.07 17.36
N TRP A 122 -14.67 -2.93 16.42
CA TRP A 122 -14.86 -4.37 16.57
C TRP A 122 -14.07 -4.93 17.76
N ARG A 123 -12.81 -4.54 17.92
CA ARG A 123 -11.92 -4.92 19.03
C ARG A 123 -12.53 -4.53 20.38
N LEU A 124 -12.99 -3.29 20.52
CA LEU A 124 -13.60 -2.78 21.77
C LEU A 124 -14.90 -3.52 22.12
N SER A 125 -15.64 -4.03 21.13
CA SER A 125 -16.82 -4.87 21.37
C SER A 125 -16.53 -6.22 22.02
N ARG A 126 -15.24 -6.61 22.14
CA ARG A 126 -14.79 -7.89 22.71
C ARG A 126 -14.23 -7.76 24.13
N GLU A 127 -14.69 -6.76 24.89
CA GLU A 127 -14.41 -6.60 26.33
C GLU A 127 -12.91 -6.65 26.70
N GLY A 128 -12.03 -6.12 25.82
CA GLY A 128 -10.60 -6.05 26.09
C GLY A 128 -9.81 -7.35 25.88
N VAL A 129 -10.45 -8.41 25.36
CA VAL A 129 -9.78 -9.68 25.02
C VAL A 129 -8.84 -9.52 23.82
N VAL A 130 -9.14 -8.56 22.92
CA VAL A 130 -8.38 -8.34 21.69
C VAL A 130 -7.34 -7.24 21.93
N PRO A 131 -6.03 -7.52 21.75
CA PRO A 131 -4.97 -6.52 21.89
C PRO A 131 -5.11 -5.36 20.89
N GLU A 132 -4.34 -4.29 21.08
CA GLU A 132 -4.22 -3.22 20.08
C GLU A 132 -3.44 -3.71 18.86
N LEU A 133 -3.85 -3.26 17.67
CA LEU A 133 -3.30 -3.75 16.40
C LEU A 133 -1.76 -3.62 16.34
N LEU A 134 -1.20 -2.51 16.82
CA LEU A 134 0.25 -2.24 16.83
C LEU A 134 1.02 -3.13 17.83
N ASN A 135 0.34 -3.60 18.88
CA ASN A 135 0.95 -4.35 19.98
C ASN A 135 0.77 -5.87 19.82
N MET A 136 0.08 -6.33 18.77
CA MET A 136 -0.10 -7.76 18.52
C MET A 136 1.18 -8.43 18.01
N ILE A 137 1.47 -9.61 18.56
CA ILE A 137 2.41 -10.55 17.93
C ILE A 137 1.79 -11.16 16.68
N SER A 138 2.61 -11.73 15.80
CA SER A 138 2.17 -12.24 14.49
C SER A 138 1.10 -13.33 14.63
N GLU A 139 1.23 -14.22 15.60
CA GLU A 139 0.29 -15.30 15.86
C GLU A 139 -1.09 -14.79 16.32
N ASP A 140 -1.09 -13.79 17.21
CA ASP A 140 -2.32 -13.16 17.69
C ASP A 140 -3.00 -12.38 16.56
N MET A 141 -2.21 -11.67 15.75
CA MET A 141 -2.74 -10.93 14.61
C MET A 141 -3.32 -11.86 13.55
N ASP A 142 -2.65 -12.97 13.19
CA ASP A 142 -3.21 -14.01 12.32
C ASP A 142 -4.55 -14.51 12.88
N PHE A 143 -4.61 -14.82 14.18
CA PHE A 143 -5.80 -15.34 14.85
C PHE A 143 -6.98 -14.35 14.91
N TRP A 144 -6.73 -13.08 15.21
CA TRP A 144 -7.78 -12.08 15.38
C TRP A 144 -8.28 -11.52 14.06
N LEU A 145 -7.41 -11.31 13.07
CA LEU A 145 -7.81 -10.83 11.75
C LEU A 145 -8.73 -11.83 11.04
N GLN A 146 -8.54 -13.15 11.24
CA GLN A 146 -9.46 -14.18 10.74
C GLN A 146 -10.90 -13.94 11.20
N ARG A 147 -11.08 -13.68 12.50
CA ARG A 147 -12.40 -13.45 13.10
C ARG A 147 -12.99 -12.14 12.63
N PHE A 148 -12.18 -11.08 12.67
CA PHE A 148 -12.59 -9.75 12.25
C PHE A 148 -13.18 -9.76 10.83
N ILE A 149 -12.49 -10.35 9.85
CA ILE A 149 -12.97 -10.38 8.46
C ILE A 149 -14.24 -11.22 8.28
N VAL A 150 -14.38 -12.31 9.01
CA VAL A 150 -15.60 -13.15 8.94
C VAL A 150 -16.80 -12.45 9.58
N GLU A 151 -16.56 -11.66 10.63
CA GLU A 151 -17.58 -10.97 11.41
C GLU A 151 -17.91 -9.57 10.87
N ALA A 152 -17.05 -8.98 10.04
CA ALA A 152 -17.24 -7.66 9.45
C ALA A 152 -18.59 -7.58 8.71
N ARG A 153 -19.40 -6.60 9.09
CA ARG A 153 -20.68 -6.26 8.46
C ARG A 153 -20.78 -4.77 8.28
N ARG A 154 -21.54 -4.38 7.26
CA ARG A 154 -22.02 -3.02 7.04
C ARG A 154 -22.90 -2.57 8.23
N LYS A 155 -23.18 -1.28 8.31
CA LYS A 155 -24.03 -0.72 9.37
C LYS A 155 -25.46 -1.28 9.38
N ASP A 156 -25.98 -1.61 8.21
CA ASP A 156 -27.28 -2.25 8.02
C ASP A 156 -27.28 -3.75 8.41
N GLY A 157 -26.12 -4.29 8.78
CA GLY A 157 -25.93 -5.69 9.14
C GLY A 157 -25.64 -6.61 7.96
N VAL A 158 -25.60 -6.09 6.73
CA VAL A 158 -25.35 -6.86 5.52
C VAL A 158 -23.86 -7.21 5.40
N GLU A 159 -23.57 -8.34 4.73
CA GLU A 159 -22.19 -8.76 4.45
C GLU A 159 -21.53 -7.78 3.46
N TYR A 160 -20.29 -7.37 3.75
CA TYR A 160 -19.51 -6.59 2.79
C TYR A 160 -19.19 -7.42 1.53
N PRO A 161 -19.13 -6.79 0.34
CA PRO A 161 -18.61 -7.43 -0.86
C PRO A 161 -17.15 -7.88 -0.72
N PRO A 162 -16.69 -8.87 -1.52
CA PRO A 162 -15.31 -9.35 -1.51
C PRO A 162 -14.27 -8.21 -1.64
N LYS A 163 -14.49 -7.29 -2.59
CA LYS A 163 -13.61 -6.15 -2.83
C LYS A 163 -13.48 -5.25 -1.60
N SER A 164 -14.59 -4.99 -0.92
CA SER A 164 -14.64 -4.18 0.30
C SER A 164 -13.84 -4.82 1.45
N LEU A 165 -13.96 -6.15 1.65
CA LEU A 165 -13.15 -6.89 2.63
C LEU A 165 -11.64 -6.83 2.34
N TYR A 166 -11.26 -6.94 1.06
CA TYR A 166 -9.86 -6.79 0.66
C TYR A 166 -9.35 -5.37 0.94
N LEU A 167 -10.13 -4.33 0.61
CA LEU A 167 -9.77 -2.93 0.87
C LEU A 167 -9.65 -2.61 2.37
N ILE A 168 -10.52 -3.17 3.22
CA ILE A 168 -10.36 -3.10 4.70
C ILE A 168 -8.98 -3.62 5.08
N THR A 169 -8.64 -4.81 4.58
CA THR A 169 -7.39 -5.51 4.90
C THR A 169 -6.16 -4.71 4.44
N CYS A 170 -6.20 -4.12 3.25
CA CYS A 170 -5.18 -3.21 2.74
C CYS A 170 -5.04 -1.95 3.60
N GLY A 171 -6.16 -1.37 4.06
CA GLY A 171 -6.17 -0.22 4.96
C GLY A 171 -5.45 -0.50 6.28
N LEU A 172 -5.70 -1.68 6.88
CA LEU A 172 -5.01 -2.11 8.10
C LEU A 172 -3.51 -2.31 7.88
N LEU A 173 -3.12 -2.95 6.77
CA LEU A 173 -1.70 -3.16 6.46
C LEU A 173 -0.97 -1.82 6.23
N ARG A 174 -1.63 -0.86 5.59
CA ARG A 174 -1.10 0.49 5.40
C ARG A 174 -0.91 1.19 6.74
N TYR A 175 -1.90 1.12 7.63
CA TYR A 175 -1.81 1.68 8.98
C TYR A 175 -0.59 1.15 9.76
N LEU A 176 -0.31 -0.15 9.67
CA LEU A 176 0.88 -0.75 10.29
C LEU A 176 2.18 -0.16 9.72
N ARG A 177 2.27 -0.02 8.39
CA ARG A 177 3.44 0.56 7.72
C ARG A 177 3.66 2.03 8.09
N ASP A 178 2.58 2.81 8.18
CA ASP A 178 2.64 4.22 8.56
C ASP A 178 3.11 4.39 10.02
N ALA A 179 2.88 3.37 10.86
CA ALA A 179 3.40 3.26 12.22
C ALA A 179 4.78 2.58 12.32
N ASP A 180 5.48 2.38 11.19
CA ASP A 180 6.79 1.72 11.07
C ASP A 180 6.83 0.24 11.49
N VAL A 181 5.67 -0.42 11.56
CA VAL A 181 5.54 -1.86 11.86
C VAL A 181 5.62 -2.66 10.56
N ASN A 182 6.84 -2.90 10.09
CA ASN A 182 7.11 -3.51 8.78
C ASN A 182 7.28 -5.04 8.81
N ASP A 183 7.35 -5.66 9.99
CA ASP A 183 7.48 -7.11 10.20
C ASP A 183 6.16 -7.87 9.99
N LYS A 184 5.02 -7.17 10.03
CA LYS A 184 3.66 -7.74 10.03
C LYS A 184 2.99 -7.65 8.66
N LYS A 185 3.70 -8.05 7.60
CA LYS A 185 3.17 -8.10 6.24
C LYS A 185 2.22 -9.29 6.04
N PHE A 186 1.01 -9.22 6.62
CA PHE A 186 0.09 -10.36 6.65
C PHE A 186 -0.52 -10.74 5.29
N LEU A 187 -0.46 -9.84 4.29
CA LEU A 187 -0.83 -10.13 2.90
C LEU A 187 0.33 -10.71 2.07
N ASP A 188 1.55 -10.69 2.57
CA ASP A 188 2.70 -11.26 1.85
C ASP A 188 2.66 -12.79 1.88
N GLU A 189 2.65 -13.41 0.72
CA GLU A 189 2.60 -14.87 0.57
C GLU A 189 3.83 -15.56 1.20
N GLN A 190 4.99 -14.90 1.16
CA GLN A 190 6.23 -15.41 1.74
C GLN A 190 6.20 -15.41 3.27
N ASN A 191 5.34 -14.59 3.88
CA ASN A 191 5.19 -14.54 5.33
C ASN A 191 4.24 -15.65 5.81
N LEU A 192 4.82 -16.78 6.23
CA LEU A 192 4.08 -17.98 6.65
C LEU A 192 3.27 -17.80 7.94
N ASN A 193 3.58 -16.79 8.75
CA ASN A 193 2.88 -16.54 10.02
C ASN A 193 1.39 -16.22 9.82
N PHE A 194 1.03 -15.71 8.64
CA PHE A 194 -0.33 -15.27 8.32
C PHE A 194 -1.05 -16.17 7.29
N CYS A 195 -0.57 -17.42 7.13
CA CYS A 195 -1.12 -18.34 6.16
C CYS A 195 -2.59 -18.70 6.42
N LYS A 196 -3.03 -18.73 7.68
CA LYS A 196 -4.42 -19.06 8.03
C LYS A 196 -5.32 -17.87 7.74
N PHE A 197 -4.90 -16.67 8.11
CA PHE A 197 -5.60 -15.44 7.77
C PHE A 197 -5.88 -15.32 6.27
N ARG A 198 -4.85 -15.48 5.42
CA ARG A 198 -5.03 -15.41 3.96
C ARG A 198 -6.02 -16.45 3.45
N LYS A 199 -5.92 -17.70 3.90
CA LYS A 199 -6.87 -18.77 3.53
C LYS A 199 -8.30 -18.45 3.95
N VAL A 200 -8.50 -17.87 5.13
CA VAL A 200 -9.83 -17.46 5.62
C VAL A 200 -10.37 -16.29 4.82
N LEU A 201 -9.55 -15.28 4.51
CA LEU A 201 -9.92 -14.15 3.66
C LEU A 201 -10.36 -14.64 2.27
N ASP A 202 -9.56 -15.50 1.63
CA ASP A 202 -9.88 -16.08 0.32
C ASP A 202 -11.15 -16.92 0.34
N ALA A 203 -11.30 -17.79 1.34
CA ALA A 203 -12.50 -18.60 1.50
C ALA A 203 -13.74 -17.72 1.70
N ARG A 204 -13.62 -16.68 2.53
CA ARG A 204 -14.71 -15.73 2.79
C ARG A 204 -15.11 -14.97 1.53
N MET A 205 -14.14 -14.47 0.77
CA MET A 205 -14.39 -13.78 -0.50
C MET A 205 -15.08 -14.71 -1.52
N LYS A 206 -14.63 -15.97 -1.65
CA LYS A 206 -15.28 -16.97 -2.51
C LYS A 206 -16.72 -17.25 -2.09
N MET A 207 -16.96 -17.45 -0.79
CA MET A 207 -18.31 -17.67 -0.26
C MET A 207 -19.26 -16.51 -0.56
N LEU A 208 -18.77 -15.26 -0.55
CA LEU A 208 -19.59 -14.09 -0.86
C LEU A 208 -19.94 -14.00 -2.35
N ILE A 209 -18.99 -14.34 -3.22
CA ILE A 209 -19.22 -14.45 -4.67
C ILE A 209 -20.26 -15.54 -4.96
N GLU A 210 -20.15 -16.70 -4.31
CA GLU A 210 -21.12 -17.80 -4.46
C GLU A 210 -22.54 -17.41 -4.01
N LYS A 211 -22.64 -16.51 -3.02
CA LYS A 211 -23.93 -15.93 -2.59
C LYS A 211 -24.44 -14.82 -3.53
N GLY A 212 -23.69 -14.44 -4.55
CA GLY A 212 -24.01 -13.36 -5.48
C GLY A 212 -23.74 -11.95 -4.94
N ILE A 213 -23.06 -11.82 -3.80
CA ILE A 213 -22.78 -10.51 -3.18
C ILE A 213 -21.58 -9.87 -3.89
N GLY A 214 -21.80 -8.70 -4.50
CA GLY A 214 -20.78 -7.97 -5.27
C GLY A 214 -20.66 -8.40 -6.74
N CYS A 215 -21.61 -9.19 -7.25
CA CYS A 215 -21.66 -9.62 -8.65
C CYS A 215 -22.45 -8.68 -9.58
N GLU A 216 -22.79 -7.47 -9.14
CA GLU A 216 -23.49 -6.49 -9.98
C GLU A 216 -22.54 -5.90 -11.03
N ILE A 217 -22.60 -6.45 -12.24
CA ILE A 217 -22.00 -5.85 -13.42
C ILE A 217 -23.04 -4.87 -13.96
N LYS A 218 -22.77 -3.56 -13.90
CA LYS A 218 -23.59 -2.54 -14.58
C LYS A 218 -23.58 -2.86 -16.09
N GLN A 219 -24.64 -3.51 -16.59
CA GLN A 219 -24.82 -3.69 -18.02
C GLN A 219 -25.19 -2.34 -18.63
N ALA A 220 -24.51 -1.96 -19.70
CA ALA A 220 -24.88 -0.78 -20.47
C ALA A 220 -26.27 -0.98 -21.10
N GLU A 221 -27.12 0.04 -21.02
CA GLU A 221 -28.41 0.02 -21.71
C GLU A 221 -28.20 -0.10 -23.23
N PRO A 222 -28.96 -0.97 -23.92
CA PRO A 222 -28.82 -1.11 -25.37
C PRO A 222 -29.22 0.20 -26.06
N ILE A 223 -28.33 0.72 -26.91
CA ILE A 223 -28.58 1.90 -27.74
C ILE A 223 -29.72 1.56 -28.72
N THR A 224 -30.94 2.02 -28.44
CA THR A 224 -32.01 2.06 -29.44
C THR A 224 -31.72 3.17 -30.44
N GLN A 225 -31.55 2.81 -31.71
CA GLN A 225 -31.50 3.77 -32.81
C GLN A 225 -32.91 4.32 -33.05
N GLU A 226 -33.06 5.65 -33.05
CA GLU A 226 -34.28 6.35 -33.49
C GLU A 226 -34.52 6.20 -35.00
#